data_AF-A0A378ILJ4-F1
#
_entry.id   AF-A0A378ILJ4-F1
#
_cell.length_a   1.000
_cell.length_b   1.000
_cell.length_c   1.000
_cell.angle_alpha   90.00
_cell.angle_beta   90.00
_cell.angle_gamma   90.00
#
_symmetry.space_group_name_H-M   'P 1'
#
loop_
_entity.id
_entity.type
_entity.pdbx_description
1 polymer ?
#
loop_
_entity_poly.entity_id
_entity_poly.type
_entity_poly.pdbx_seq_one_letter_code
_entity_poly.pdbx_strand_id
1 'polypeptide(L)'
;MKNPTIALDPDTLIPDNKQGMITENGTFYRKGTSLATFDNAKKYQSLIDSGVNDIAHPEIQTTINDQRFITNMMAVGLYFSFFPAADWLADEQQEGRMMPALLMLQQYPNKLSHELQQRLLYLKNKLNPITQALIEETLDYHKKYRAQLAETKKYLSHLLIQYIHSLENQNISDIDALWLDKPESCFINPYCDKPIKGKSPIINFIKSHGAQFMYQISNVDIEIDLIKGIAHSYVLKTLKTKSKENHLPKGKSAPPKAIVNVEFVRLDVPSCQPILKGFKNWRLGNWKIYNWTEVFPNSEF
;
A
#
# COMPACT_ATOMS: atom_id res chain seq x y z
N MET A 1 -20.54 -30.40 15.39
CA MET A 1 -19.08 -30.43 15.61
C MET A 1 -18.73 -29.18 16.39
N LYS A 2 -18.06 -29.30 17.54
CA LYS A 2 -17.65 -28.16 18.36
C LYS A 2 -16.54 -27.41 17.63
N ASN A 3 -16.71 -26.11 17.38
CA ASN A 3 -15.61 -25.25 16.95
C ASN A 3 -14.51 -25.35 18.02
N PRO A 4 -13.25 -25.65 17.65
CA PRO A 4 -12.17 -25.64 18.61
C PRO A 4 -12.05 -24.20 19.11
N THR A 5 -12.20 -24.02 20.40
CA THR A 5 -11.93 -22.77 21.10
C THR A 5 -10.47 -22.41 20.80
N ILE A 6 -10.27 -21.44 19.90
CA ILE A 6 -8.93 -21.01 19.48
C ILE A 6 -8.20 -20.53 20.74
N ALA A 7 -7.06 -21.15 21.02
CA ALA A 7 -6.42 -21.19 22.33
C ALA A 7 -6.20 -19.81 22.97
N LEU A 8 -6.51 -19.73 24.26
CA LEU A 8 -6.75 -18.53 25.08
C LEU A 8 -5.53 -18.07 25.89
N ASP A 9 -4.34 -18.64 25.64
CA ASP A 9 -3.15 -18.39 26.46
C ASP A 9 -1.88 -18.21 25.58
N PRO A 10 -1.20 -17.05 25.60
CA PRO A 10 0.10 -16.87 24.94
C PRO A 10 1.14 -17.94 25.29
N ASP A 11 1.07 -18.59 26.46
CA ASP A 11 1.97 -19.69 26.84
C ASP A 11 1.64 -21.00 26.11
N THR A 12 0.41 -21.18 25.63
CA THR A 12 0.05 -22.25 24.69
C THR A 12 0.50 -21.98 23.26
N LEU A 13 0.78 -20.72 22.93
CA LEU A 13 1.19 -20.27 21.59
C LEU A 13 2.71 -20.26 21.42
N ILE A 14 3.45 -19.84 22.46
CA ILE A 14 4.92 -19.87 22.49
C ILE A 14 5.36 -20.48 23.83
N PRO A 15 5.91 -21.71 23.82
CA PRO A 15 6.38 -22.39 25.03
C PRO A 15 7.38 -21.53 25.83
N ASP A 16 7.40 -21.69 27.16
CA ASP A 16 8.24 -20.90 28.08
C ASP A 16 9.73 -20.92 27.77
N ASN A 17 10.21 -21.99 27.14
CA ASN A 17 11.61 -22.12 26.74
C ASN A 17 11.95 -21.42 25.41
N LYS A 18 11.00 -20.69 24.79
CA LYS A 18 11.20 -19.97 23.53
C LYS A 18 10.93 -18.48 23.70
N GLN A 19 11.85 -17.65 23.19
CA GLN A 19 11.66 -16.20 23.10
C GLN A 19 10.69 -15.79 21.97
N GLY A 20 10.40 -16.73 21.08
CA GLY A 20 9.64 -16.48 19.86
C GLY A 20 9.42 -17.72 19.01
N MET A 21 8.70 -17.57 17.90
CA MET A 21 8.43 -18.63 16.93
C MET A 21 8.46 -18.04 15.52
N ILE A 22 8.89 -18.83 14.53
CA ILE A 22 8.73 -18.49 13.11
C ILE A 22 7.60 -19.35 12.55
N THR A 23 6.59 -18.75 11.92
CA THR A 23 5.53 -19.49 11.20
C THR A 23 6.01 -20.01 9.85
N GLU A 24 5.23 -20.91 9.28
CA GLU A 24 5.42 -21.46 7.93
C GLU A 24 5.55 -20.38 6.83
N ASN A 25 4.97 -19.19 7.04
CA ASN A 25 5.09 -18.05 6.12
C ASN A 25 6.33 -17.16 6.36
N GLY A 26 7.27 -17.59 7.21
CA GLY A 26 8.54 -16.89 7.49
C GLY A 26 8.43 -15.73 8.48
N THR A 27 7.28 -15.54 9.14
CA THR A 27 7.08 -14.44 10.09
C THR A 27 7.60 -14.80 11.48
N PHE A 28 8.43 -13.94 12.09
CA PHE A 28 8.95 -14.15 13.45
C PHE A 28 8.13 -13.43 14.52
N TYR A 29 7.62 -14.18 15.49
CA TYR A 29 6.88 -13.71 16.65
C TYR A 29 7.77 -13.65 17.87
N ARG A 30 7.60 -12.61 18.69
CA ARG A 30 8.28 -12.47 19.98
C ARG A 30 7.29 -12.65 21.13
N LYS A 31 7.57 -13.58 22.04
CA LYS A 31 6.71 -13.94 23.19
C LYS A 31 6.31 -12.73 24.04
N GLY A 32 7.28 -11.87 24.38
CA GLY A 32 7.03 -10.67 25.18
C GLY A 32 6.07 -9.67 24.52
N THR A 33 6.10 -9.54 23.19
CA THR A 33 5.18 -8.66 22.46
C THR A 33 3.75 -9.22 22.50
N SER A 34 3.60 -10.53 22.30
CA SER A 34 2.30 -11.20 22.37
C SER A 34 1.68 -11.12 23.76
N LEU A 35 2.45 -11.34 24.83
CA LEU A 35 1.97 -11.22 26.22
C LEU A 35 1.45 -9.81 26.52
N ALA A 36 2.21 -8.78 26.14
CA ALA A 36 1.78 -7.40 26.30
C ALA A 36 0.47 -7.09 25.54
N THR A 37 0.23 -7.73 24.39
CA THR A 37 -1.04 -7.62 23.65
C THR A 37 -2.22 -8.14 24.45
N PHE A 38 -2.08 -9.35 24.98
CA PHE A 38 -3.14 -9.97 25.76
C PHE A 38 -3.40 -9.22 27.06
N ASP A 39 -2.36 -8.74 27.73
CA ASP A 39 -2.50 -7.97 28.97
C ASP A 39 -3.21 -6.64 28.75
N ASN A 40 -2.87 -5.91 27.68
CA ASN A 40 -3.57 -4.67 27.31
C ASN A 40 -5.04 -4.93 26.92
N ALA A 41 -5.31 -6.01 26.19
CA ALA A 41 -6.68 -6.41 25.85
C ALA A 41 -7.50 -6.77 27.10
N LYS A 42 -6.91 -7.51 28.04
CA LYS A 42 -7.53 -7.86 29.34
C LYS A 42 -7.80 -6.61 30.18
N LYS A 43 -6.82 -5.71 30.27
CA LYS A 43 -6.98 -4.44 31.00
C LYS A 43 -8.11 -3.59 30.41
N TYR A 44 -8.18 -3.48 29.08
CA TYR A 44 -9.26 -2.79 28.40
C TYR A 44 -10.63 -3.42 28.69
N GLN A 45 -10.75 -4.75 28.60
CA GLN A 45 -11.99 -5.45 28.95
C GLN A 45 -12.40 -5.21 30.40
N SER A 46 -11.46 -5.29 31.34
CA SER A 46 -11.73 -5.04 32.76
C SER A 46 -12.24 -3.63 33.02
N LEU A 47 -11.75 -2.62 32.28
CA LEU A 47 -12.24 -1.25 32.39
C LEU A 47 -13.68 -1.12 31.88
N ILE A 48 -14.01 -1.76 30.76
CA ILE A 48 -15.39 -1.83 30.25
C ILE A 48 -16.31 -2.53 31.24
N ASP A 49 -15.91 -3.69 31.74
CA ASP A 49 -16.70 -4.49 32.70
C ASP A 49 -16.92 -3.75 34.02
N SER A 50 -16.00 -2.85 34.40
CA SER A 50 -16.12 -1.98 35.58
C SER A 50 -17.06 -0.78 35.38
N GLY A 51 -17.61 -0.59 34.17
CA GLY A 51 -18.58 0.47 33.85
C GLY A 51 -17.97 1.77 33.31
N VAL A 52 -16.69 1.79 32.95
CA VAL A 52 -16.09 2.95 32.28
C VAL A 52 -16.71 3.11 30.90
N ASN A 53 -17.16 4.32 30.57
CA ASN A 53 -17.83 4.64 29.31
C ASN A 53 -17.28 5.90 28.61
N ASP A 54 -16.25 6.53 29.18
CA ASP A 54 -15.62 7.72 28.62
C ASP A 54 -14.28 7.37 27.96
N ILE A 55 -14.16 7.64 26.65
CA ILE A 55 -12.91 7.43 25.92
C ILE A 55 -11.80 8.34 26.42
N ALA A 56 -12.11 9.49 27.01
CA ALA A 56 -11.13 10.41 27.58
C ALA A 56 -10.60 9.95 28.94
N HIS A 57 -11.12 8.85 29.51
CA HIS A 57 -10.65 8.32 30.79
C HIS A 57 -9.13 8.05 30.75
N PRO A 58 -8.33 8.54 31.73
CA PRO A 58 -6.87 8.46 31.67
C PRO A 58 -6.31 7.04 31.49
N GLU A 59 -6.93 6.04 32.13
CA GLU A 59 -6.51 4.64 31.99
C GLU A 59 -6.85 4.05 30.63
N ILE A 60 -7.95 4.48 30.02
CA ILE A 60 -8.33 4.10 28.65
C ILE A 60 -7.35 4.73 27.67
N GLN A 61 -7.09 6.03 27.82
CA GLN A 61 -6.09 6.73 27.02
C GLN A 61 -4.69 6.14 27.17
N THR A 62 -4.28 5.74 28.37
CA THR A 62 -2.98 5.07 28.59
C THR A 62 -2.92 3.72 27.88
N THR A 63 -4.01 2.95 27.93
CA THR A 63 -4.09 1.63 27.28
C THR A 63 -4.11 1.73 25.76
N ILE A 64 -4.75 2.78 25.20
CA ILE A 64 -4.81 3.05 23.76
C ILE A 64 -3.52 3.69 23.22
N ASN A 65 -2.93 4.65 23.96
CA ASN A 65 -1.80 5.46 23.50
C ASN A 65 -0.43 4.79 23.66
N ASP A 66 -0.36 3.52 24.03
CA ASP A 66 0.89 2.76 23.97
C ASP A 66 1.27 2.53 22.49
N GLN A 67 1.64 3.57 21.74
CA GLN A 67 1.97 3.50 20.32
C GLN A 67 3.17 2.57 20.02
N ARG A 68 3.98 2.26 21.04
CA ARG A 68 5.06 1.25 20.96
C ARG A 68 4.47 -0.13 20.71
N PHE A 69 3.29 -0.40 21.25
CA PHE A 69 2.55 -1.64 21.08
C PHE A 69 2.27 -1.99 19.60
N ILE A 70 1.66 -1.08 18.84
CA ILE A 70 1.25 -1.33 17.45
C ILE A 70 2.46 -1.39 16.52
N THR A 71 3.46 -0.54 16.77
CA THR A 71 4.74 -0.53 16.04
C THR A 71 5.49 -1.85 16.25
N ASN A 72 5.49 -2.38 17.47
CA ASN A 72 6.06 -3.68 17.78
C ASN A 72 5.25 -4.82 17.13
N MET A 73 3.91 -4.77 17.17
CA MET A 73 3.05 -5.80 16.54
C MET A 73 3.28 -5.95 15.03
N MET A 74 3.54 -4.85 14.33
CA MET A 74 3.90 -4.87 12.90
C MET A 74 5.32 -5.37 12.66
N ALA A 75 6.29 -5.00 13.50
CA ALA A 75 7.69 -5.41 13.37
C ALA A 75 7.89 -6.93 13.54
N VAL A 76 7.00 -7.61 14.28
CA VAL A 76 7.01 -9.06 14.45
C VAL A 76 5.88 -9.78 13.68
N GLY A 77 5.25 -9.10 12.71
CA GLY A 77 4.21 -9.67 11.83
C GLY A 77 3.04 -10.37 12.55
N LEU A 78 2.83 -10.04 13.83
CA LEU A 78 1.88 -10.71 14.72
C LEU A 78 0.44 -10.62 14.21
N TYR A 79 0.11 -9.55 13.50
CA TYR A 79 -1.28 -9.22 13.23
C TYR A 79 -1.92 -10.02 12.08
N PHE A 80 -1.20 -10.35 11.00
CA PHE A 80 -1.82 -11.02 9.83
C PHE A 80 -1.76 -12.54 9.88
N SER A 81 -0.94 -13.11 10.75
CA SER A 81 -0.61 -14.52 10.72
C SER A 81 -1.09 -15.30 11.94
N PHE A 82 -1.29 -14.62 13.08
CA PHE A 82 -1.73 -15.30 14.30
C PHE A 82 -3.25 -15.21 14.51
N PHE A 83 -3.90 -14.12 14.10
CA PHE A 83 -5.33 -13.91 14.30
C PHE A 83 -5.89 -12.97 13.23
N PRO A 84 -6.59 -13.48 12.20
CA PRO A 84 -7.32 -12.67 11.24
C PRO A 84 -8.14 -11.56 11.91
N ALA A 85 -8.17 -10.35 11.35
CA ALA A 85 -8.96 -9.25 11.90
C ALA A 85 -10.45 -9.59 12.06
N ALA A 86 -10.95 -10.55 11.26
CA ALA A 86 -12.30 -11.08 11.39
C ALA A 86 -12.53 -11.80 12.72
N ASP A 87 -11.52 -12.49 13.26
CA ASP A 87 -11.60 -13.27 14.49
C ASP A 87 -11.63 -12.35 15.72
N TRP A 88 -10.90 -11.22 15.69
CA TRP A 88 -10.93 -10.21 16.75
C TRP A 88 -12.26 -9.45 16.82
N LEU A 89 -13.01 -9.40 15.70
CA LEU A 89 -14.30 -8.71 15.60
C LEU A 89 -15.49 -9.70 15.59
N ALA A 90 -15.23 -11.00 15.81
CA ALA A 90 -16.26 -12.04 15.71
C ALA A 90 -17.21 -12.08 16.92
N ASP A 91 -16.72 -11.75 18.12
CA ASP A 91 -17.47 -11.88 19.36
C ASP A 91 -17.80 -10.51 19.98
N GLU A 92 -19.10 -10.19 20.04
CA GLU A 92 -19.64 -8.97 20.65
C GLU A 92 -19.34 -8.87 22.16
N GLN A 93 -19.11 -10.00 22.83
CA GLN A 93 -18.87 -10.02 24.28
C GLN A 93 -17.41 -9.77 24.67
N GLN A 94 -16.51 -9.61 23.69
CA GLN A 94 -15.07 -9.52 23.93
C GLN A 94 -14.50 -8.21 23.37
N GLU A 95 -15.01 -7.09 23.82
CA GLU A 95 -14.58 -5.75 23.39
C GLU A 95 -13.08 -5.48 23.60
N GLY A 96 -12.47 -6.07 24.63
CA GLY A 96 -11.01 -6.09 24.87
C GLY A 96 -10.21 -6.57 23.69
N ARG A 97 -10.76 -7.51 22.92
CA ARG A 97 -10.15 -8.06 21.71
C ARG A 97 -10.27 -7.07 20.53
N MET A 98 -11.33 -6.30 20.47
CA MET A 98 -11.51 -5.37 19.37
C MET A 98 -10.49 -4.22 19.41
N MET A 99 -10.05 -3.81 20.60
CA MET A 99 -9.15 -2.65 20.75
C MET A 99 -7.84 -2.78 19.94
N PRO A 100 -7.00 -3.83 20.09
CA PRO A 100 -5.78 -3.96 19.29
C PRO A 100 -6.04 -3.99 17.78
N ALA A 101 -7.17 -4.56 17.35
CA ALA A 101 -7.55 -4.64 15.95
C ALA A 101 -7.93 -3.27 15.36
N LEU A 102 -8.72 -2.49 16.10
CA LEU A 102 -9.14 -1.15 15.72
C LEU A 102 -7.94 -0.22 15.62
N LEU A 103 -7.05 -0.22 16.62
CA LEU A 103 -5.87 0.65 16.60
C LEU A 103 -4.90 0.31 15.46
N MET A 104 -4.79 -0.96 15.08
CA MET A 104 -4.03 -1.36 13.88
C MET A 104 -4.67 -0.76 12.63
N LEU A 105 -5.98 -0.92 12.46
CA LEU A 105 -6.71 -0.40 11.29
C LEU A 105 -6.68 1.13 11.19
N GLN A 106 -6.57 1.84 12.31
CA GLN A 106 -6.31 3.29 12.31
C GLN A 106 -4.92 3.62 11.70
N GLN A 107 -3.89 2.82 11.96
CA GLN A 107 -2.55 3.04 11.38
C GLN A 107 -2.40 2.51 9.95
N TYR A 108 -3.08 1.41 9.63
CA TYR A 108 -3.06 0.71 8.33
C TYR A 108 -4.47 0.56 7.75
N PRO A 109 -5.15 1.67 7.42
CA PRO A 109 -6.54 1.67 6.96
C PRO A 109 -6.75 0.92 5.64
N ASN A 110 -5.70 0.67 4.86
CA ASN A 110 -5.75 -0.15 3.65
C ASN A 110 -6.07 -1.63 3.92
N LYS A 111 -5.96 -2.07 5.17
CA LYS A 111 -6.25 -3.45 5.60
C LYS A 111 -7.71 -3.67 5.97
N LEU A 112 -8.52 -2.60 5.99
CA LEU A 112 -9.96 -2.72 6.18
C LEU A 112 -10.61 -3.22 4.88
N SER A 113 -10.97 -4.50 4.84
CA SER A 113 -11.76 -5.08 3.75
C SER A 113 -13.22 -4.64 3.82
N HIS A 114 -13.97 -4.85 2.73
CA HIS A 114 -15.40 -4.54 2.71
C HIS A 114 -16.18 -5.32 3.77
N GLU A 115 -15.87 -6.61 3.94
CA GLU A 115 -16.51 -7.48 4.94
C GLU A 115 -16.26 -6.97 6.37
N LEU A 116 -15.01 -6.60 6.68
CA LEU A 116 -14.67 -6.03 7.98
C LEU A 116 -15.35 -4.68 8.20
N GLN A 117 -15.45 -3.84 7.17
CA GLN A 117 -16.18 -2.59 7.24
C GLN A 117 -17.66 -2.81 7.60
N GLN A 118 -18.33 -3.75 6.94
CA GLN A 118 -19.72 -4.10 7.27
C GLN A 118 -19.84 -4.63 8.70
N ARG A 119 -18.89 -5.46 9.13
CA ARG A 119 -18.86 -5.98 10.50
C ARG A 119 -18.72 -4.85 11.52
N LEU A 120 -17.81 -3.90 11.30
CA LEU A 120 -17.63 -2.73 12.17
C LEU A 120 -18.90 -1.87 12.23
N LEU A 121 -19.55 -1.62 11.10
CA LEU A 121 -20.80 -0.87 11.05
C LEU A 121 -21.93 -1.54 11.84
N TYR A 122 -22.01 -2.87 11.78
CA TYR A 122 -22.96 -3.66 12.55
C TYR A 122 -22.69 -3.62 14.06
N LEU A 123 -21.42 -3.74 14.45
CA LEU A 123 -20.99 -3.75 15.84
C LEU A 123 -21.13 -2.38 16.52
N LYS A 124 -20.88 -1.30 15.79
CA LYS A 124 -20.76 0.06 16.32
C LYS A 124 -21.83 0.46 17.35
N ASN A 125 -23.09 0.08 17.12
CA ASN A 125 -24.22 0.50 17.96
C ASN A 125 -24.59 -0.51 19.07
N LYS A 126 -23.78 -1.56 19.27
CA LYS A 126 -24.06 -2.66 20.21
C LYS A 126 -23.05 -2.75 21.36
N LEU A 127 -21.96 -1.99 21.26
CA LEU A 127 -20.81 -2.09 22.14
C LEU A 127 -20.77 -0.90 23.11
N ASN A 128 -19.88 -0.96 24.10
CA ASN A 128 -19.63 0.15 25.01
C ASN A 128 -19.27 1.44 24.23
N PRO A 129 -19.69 2.63 24.69
CA PRO A 129 -19.39 3.91 24.04
C PRO A 129 -17.91 4.15 23.68
N ILE A 130 -16.97 3.60 24.47
CA ILE A 130 -15.54 3.69 24.18
C ILE A 130 -15.18 2.93 22.91
N THR A 131 -15.62 1.67 22.81
CA THR A 131 -15.37 0.82 21.63
C THR A 131 -16.10 1.37 20.42
N GLN A 132 -17.33 1.88 20.61
CA GLN A 132 -18.06 2.60 19.57
C GLN A 132 -17.23 3.76 19.01
N ALA A 133 -16.67 4.62 19.87
CA ALA A 133 -15.86 5.75 19.44
C ALA A 133 -14.59 5.31 18.68
N LEU A 134 -13.93 4.23 19.10
CA LEU A 134 -12.79 3.65 18.37
C LEU A 134 -13.19 3.11 16.99
N ILE A 135 -14.36 2.49 16.86
CA ILE A 135 -14.90 2.03 15.58
C ILE A 135 -15.16 3.23 14.66
N GLU A 136 -15.79 4.29 15.18
CA GLU A 136 -16.06 5.51 14.42
C GLU A 136 -14.77 6.16 13.92
N GLU A 137 -13.77 6.27 14.79
CA GLU A 137 -12.46 6.78 14.42
C GLU A 137 -11.82 5.89 13.34
N THR A 138 -11.86 4.56 13.49
CA THR A 138 -11.31 3.62 12.50
C THR A 138 -11.94 3.81 11.11
N LEU A 139 -13.27 3.97 11.07
CA LEU A 139 -14.01 4.20 9.83
C LEU A 139 -13.67 5.56 9.20
N ASP A 140 -13.50 6.61 10.01
CA ASP A 140 -13.07 7.92 9.53
C ASP A 140 -11.65 7.91 8.95
N TYR A 141 -10.71 7.21 9.61
CA TYR A 141 -9.35 7.01 9.10
C TYR A 141 -9.36 6.24 7.77
N HIS A 142 -10.21 5.23 7.62
CA HIS A 142 -10.38 4.54 6.33
C HIS A 142 -10.94 5.47 5.24
N LYS A 143 -11.93 6.31 5.57
CA LYS A 143 -12.48 7.29 4.63
C LYS A 143 -11.41 8.29 4.17
N LYS A 144 -10.64 8.85 5.11
CA LYS A 144 -9.50 9.75 4.83
C LYS A 144 -8.45 9.06 3.95
N TYR A 145 -8.11 7.81 4.27
CA TYR A 145 -7.21 7.00 3.46
C TYR A 145 -7.69 6.86 2.01
N ARG A 146 -8.96 6.49 1.79
CA ARG A 146 -9.52 6.31 0.45
C ARG A 146 -9.50 7.62 -0.34
N ALA A 147 -9.80 8.75 0.30
CA ALA A 147 -9.72 10.06 -0.32
C ALA A 147 -8.28 10.40 -0.74
N GLN A 148 -7.30 10.25 0.16
CA GLN A 148 -5.89 10.52 -0.13
C GLN A 148 -5.32 9.58 -1.19
N LEU A 149 -5.70 8.29 -1.18
CA LEU A 149 -5.35 7.32 -2.21
C LEU A 149 -5.87 7.76 -3.57
N ALA A 150 -7.13 8.18 -3.66
CA ALA A 150 -7.73 8.66 -4.91
C ALA A 150 -7.03 9.92 -5.44
N GLU A 151 -6.68 10.87 -4.56
CA GLU A 151 -5.90 12.04 -4.97
C GLU A 151 -4.49 11.66 -5.45
N THR A 152 -3.84 10.72 -4.76
CA THR A 152 -2.49 10.25 -5.14
C THR A 152 -2.51 9.57 -6.51
N LYS A 153 -3.52 8.73 -6.77
CA LYS A 153 -3.73 8.14 -8.11
C LYS A 153 -3.89 9.23 -9.17
N LYS A 154 -4.74 10.25 -8.94
CA LYS A 154 -4.94 11.36 -9.89
C LYS A 154 -3.63 12.08 -10.23
N TYR A 155 -2.80 12.33 -9.23
CA TYR A 155 -1.50 12.97 -9.45
C TYR A 155 -0.50 12.08 -10.16
N LEU A 156 -0.41 10.78 -9.83
CA LEU A 156 0.44 9.85 -10.57
C LEU A 156 -0.01 9.72 -12.03
N SER A 157 -1.32 9.69 -12.29
CA SER A 157 -1.85 9.80 -13.65
C SER A 157 -1.43 11.10 -14.31
N HIS A 158 -1.45 12.23 -13.60
CA HIS A 158 -0.99 13.51 -14.13
C HIS A 158 0.51 13.51 -14.44
N LEU A 159 1.37 12.96 -13.57
CA LEU A 159 2.80 12.81 -13.83
C LEU A 159 3.07 11.93 -15.05
N LEU A 160 2.33 10.83 -15.19
CA LEU A 160 2.42 9.97 -16.38
C LEU A 160 2.00 10.74 -17.64
N ILE A 161 0.88 11.48 -17.60
CA ILE A 161 0.42 12.29 -18.73
C ILE A 161 1.46 13.37 -19.08
N GLN A 162 2.04 14.03 -18.08
CA GLN A 162 3.11 15.00 -18.26
C GLN A 162 4.32 14.34 -18.94
N TYR A 163 4.76 13.18 -18.45
CA TYR A 163 5.86 12.42 -19.06
C TYR A 163 5.59 12.11 -20.53
N ILE A 164 4.39 11.61 -20.86
CA ILE A 164 3.99 11.34 -22.25
C ILE A 164 4.02 12.61 -23.09
N HIS A 165 3.46 13.72 -22.60
CA HIS A 165 3.52 14.99 -23.33
C HIS A 165 4.94 15.51 -23.51
N SER A 166 5.83 15.32 -22.53
CA SER A 166 7.24 15.67 -22.66
C SER A 166 7.95 14.79 -23.70
N LEU A 167 7.60 13.50 -23.80
CA LEU A 167 8.07 12.63 -24.89
C LEU A 167 7.60 13.13 -26.27
N GLU A 168 6.32 13.48 -26.41
CA GLU A 168 5.74 13.98 -27.67
C GLU A 168 6.42 15.27 -28.15
N ASN A 169 6.72 16.18 -27.22
CA ASN A 169 7.32 17.48 -27.52
C ASN A 169 8.86 17.48 -27.43
N GLN A 170 9.48 16.31 -27.20
CA GLN A 170 10.91 16.15 -26.99
C GLN A 170 11.48 17.10 -25.90
N ASN A 171 10.69 17.39 -24.85
CA ASN A 171 11.15 18.18 -23.72
C ASN A 171 12.01 17.31 -22.78
N ILE A 172 13.28 17.19 -23.12
CA ILE A 172 14.25 16.38 -22.40
C ILE A 172 14.39 16.78 -20.93
N SER A 173 14.31 18.08 -20.61
CA SER A 173 14.49 18.55 -19.24
C SER A 173 13.43 17.96 -18.31
N ASP A 174 12.18 17.93 -18.76
CA ASP A 174 11.07 17.37 -18.00
C ASP A 174 11.17 15.83 -17.90
N ILE A 175 11.57 15.17 -18.98
CA ILE A 175 11.80 13.72 -19.00
C ILE A 175 12.89 13.38 -17.98
N ASP A 176 14.02 14.07 -18.03
CA ASP A 176 15.15 13.87 -17.12
C ASP A 176 14.73 14.07 -15.65
N ALA A 177 13.95 15.12 -15.37
CA ALA A 177 13.49 15.42 -14.03
C ALA A 177 12.58 14.31 -13.44
N LEU A 178 11.85 13.56 -14.26
CA LEU A 178 10.91 12.54 -13.79
C LEU A 178 11.58 11.17 -13.52
N TRP A 179 12.71 10.88 -14.15
CA TRP A 179 13.43 9.62 -13.93
C TRP A 179 14.22 9.62 -12.62
N LEU A 180 14.22 8.47 -11.95
CA LEU A 180 15.05 8.23 -10.78
C LEU A 180 16.51 8.09 -11.20
N ASP A 181 17.39 8.84 -10.54
CA ASP A 181 18.82 8.75 -10.76
C ASP A 181 19.43 7.60 -9.95
N LYS A 182 19.23 6.38 -10.44
CA LYS A 182 19.82 5.15 -9.88
C LYS A 182 20.32 4.22 -10.99
N PRO A 183 21.39 3.45 -10.76
CA PRO A 183 21.89 2.47 -11.72
C PRO A 183 20.85 1.41 -12.11
N GLU A 184 19.94 1.07 -11.20
CA GLU A 184 18.91 0.06 -11.38
C GLU A 184 17.68 0.57 -12.14
N SER A 185 17.55 1.89 -12.33
CA SER A 185 16.46 2.45 -13.15
C SER A 185 16.48 1.85 -14.54
N CYS A 186 15.33 1.41 -15.04
CA CYS A 186 15.26 0.51 -16.19
C CYS A 186 14.21 0.96 -17.21
N PHE A 187 14.55 0.87 -18.48
CA PHE A 187 13.64 1.08 -19.61
C PHE A 187 13.70 -0.13 -20.54
N ILE A 188 12.56 -0.79 -20.70
CA ILE A 188 12.38 -1.96 -21.55
C ILE A 188 11.42 -1.57 -22.68
N ASN A 189 11.91 -1.71 -23.91
CA ASN A 189 11.17 -1.44 -25.12
C ASN A 189 11.23 -2.68 -26.03
N PRO A 190 10.10 -3.14 -26.60
CA PRO A 190 10.05 -4.31 -27.47
C PRO A 190 10.98 -4.27 -28.69
N TYR A 191 11.40 -3.08 -29.11
CA TYR A 191 12.33 -2.90 -30.24
C TYR A 191 13.80 -2.97 -29.83
N CYS A 192 14.10 -3.13 -28.54
CA CYS A 192 15.46 -3.25 -28.01
C CYS A 192 15.73 -4.68 -27.58
N ASP A 193 16.84 -5.26 -28.04
CA ASP A 193 17.26 -6.62 -27.65
C ASP A 193 17.63 -6.73 -26.16
N LYS A 194 17.97 -5.61 -25.51
CA LYS A 194 18.41 -5.56 -24.12
C LYS A 194 17.75 -4.40 -23.37
N PRO A 195 17.44 -4.58 -22.07
CA PRO A 195 17.02 -3.48 -21.20
C PRO A 195 18.06 -2.37 -21.12
N ILE A 196 17.61 -1.12 -21.12
CA ILE A 196 18.45 0.07 -20.96
C ILE A 196 18.44 0.45 -19.48
N LYS A 197 19.62 0.48 -18.86
CA LYS A 197 19.77 0.72 -17.42
C LYS A 197 20.47 2.04 -17.12
N GLY A 198 20.09 2.67 -16.03
CA GLY A 198 20.60 3.95 -15.57
C GLY A 198 19.95 5.13 -16.28
N LYS A 199 19.80 6.24 -15.56
CA LYS A 199 19.12 7.44 -16.04
C LYS A 199 19.76 8.01 -17.32
N SER A 200 21.07 8.28 -17.34
CA SER A 200 21.70 8.92 -18.50
C SER A 200 21.58 8.09 -19.80
N PRO A 201 21.83 6.76 -19.80
CA PRO A 201 21.57 5.92 -20.97
C PRO A 201 20.11 5.96 -21.46
N ILE A 202 19.14 5.92 -20.53
CA ILE A 202 17.71 6.02 -20.86
C ILE A 202 17.40 7.35 -21.55
N ILE A 203 17.85 8.47 -20.98
CA ILE A 203 17.62 9.80 -21.55
C ILE A 203 18.27 9.94 -22.92
N ASN A 204 19.49 9.42 -23.12
CA ASN A 204 20.16 9.42 -24.41
C ASN A 204 19.40 8.59 -25.45
N PHE A 205 18.89 7.42 -25.07
CA PHE A 205 18.07 6.61 -25.96
C PHE A 205 16.80 7.35 -26.40
N ILE A 206 16.08 7.96 -25.45
CA ILE A 206 14.85 8.72 -25.74
C ILE A 206 15.14 9.89 -26.69
N LYS A 207 16.23 10.64 -26.47
CA LYS A 207 16.68 11.72 -27.37
C LYS A 207 16.86 11.24 -28.80
N SER A 208 17.55 10.11 -28.98
CA SER A 208 17.86 9.56 -30.32
C SER A 208 16.64 8.95 -31.03
N HIS A 209 15.59 8.58 -30.30
CA HIS A 209 14.43 7.85 -30.84
C HIS A 209 13.09 8.59 -30.64
N GLY A 210 13.12 9.90 -30.34
CA GLY A 210 11.95 10.73 -29.98
C GLY A 210 10.75 10.63 -30.94
N ALA A 211 11.00 10.52 -32.25
CA ALA A 211 9.96 10.43 -33.27
C ALA A 211 9.09 9.16 -33.16
N GLN A 212 9.59 8.11 -32.51
CA GLN A 212 8.87 6.85 -32.36
C GLN A 212 7.77 6.92 -31.29
N PHE A 213 7.66 8.00 -30.50
CA PHE A 213 6.79 8.09 -29.32
C PHE A 213 5.43 8.79 -29.53
N MET A 214 4.94 8.97 -30.77
CA MET A 214 3.62 9.56 -31.02
C MET A 214 2.45 8.59 -30.72
N TYR A 215 2.12 8.44 -29.43
CA TYR A 215 1.06 7.54 -28.98
C TYR A 215 -0.01 8.26 -28.16
N GLN A 216 -1.22 7.75 -28.21
CA GLN A 216 -2.30 8.07 -27.29
C GLN A 216 -2.30 7.03 -26.17
N ILE A 217 -2.35 7.50 -24.93
CA ILE A 217 -2.56 6.62 -23.77
C ILE A 217 -4.05 6.57 -23.40
N SER A 218 -4.51 5.40 -23.00
CA SER A 218 -5.84 5.16 -22.43
C SER A 218 -5.77 4.07 -21.37
N ASN A 219 -6.88 3.87 -20.65
CA ASN A 219 -7.02 2.81 -19.63
C ASN A 219 -5.92 2.86 -18.56
N VAL A 220 -5.64 4.05 -18.02
CA VAL A 220 -4.67 4.22 -16.93
C VAL A 220 -5.26 3.60 -15.66
N ASP A 221 -4.76 2.45 -15.26
CA ASP A 221 -4.97 1.88 -13.93
C ASP A 221 -3.72 2.09 -13.07
N ILE A 222 -3.92 2.29 -11.77
CA ILE A 222 -2.83 2.56 -10.84
C ILE A 222 -3.04 1.76 -9.57
N GLU A 223 -2.05 0.93 -9.26
CA GLU A 223 -1.90 0.23 -7.99
C GLU A 223 -0.82 0.90 -7.15
N ILE A 224 -1.06 1.04 -5.85
CA ILE A 224 -0.12 1.74 -4.96
C ILE A 224 0.13 0.89 -3.71
N ASP A 225 1.38 0.50 -3.51
CA ASP A 225 1.90 -0.01 -2.25
C ASP A 225 2.59 1.14 -1.48
N LEU A 226 1.81 1.77 -0.61
CA LEU A 226 2.29 2.92 0.18
C LEU A 226 3.34 2.54 1.22
N ILE A 227 3.36 1.28 1.67
CA ILE A 227 4.34 0.81 2.67
C ILE A 227 5.71 0.71 2.01
N LYS A 228 5.75 0.17 0.78
CA LYS A 228 6.99 0.12 -0.02
C LYS A 228 7.31 1.45 -0.69
N GLY A 229 6.35 2.37 -0.77
CA GLY A 229 6.50 3.60 -1.53
C GLY A 229 6.57 3.34 -3.03
N ILE A 230 5.86 2.32 -3.52
CA ILE A 230 5.86 1.91 -4.93
C ILE A 230 4.46 2.10 -5.50
N ALA A 231 4.36 2.60 -6.72
CA ALA A 231 3.12 2.61 -7.48
C ALA A 231 3.36 2.03 -8.87
N HIS A 232 2.47 1.15 -9.31
CA HIS A 232 2.46 0.58 -10.65
C HIS A 232 1.34 1.25 -11.44
N SER A 233 1.66 1.82 -12.59
CA SER A 233 0.68 2.32 -13.54
C SER A 233 0.64 1.42 -14.77
N TYR A 234 -0.52 0.83 -15.02
CA TYR A 234 -0.78 0.00 -16.18
C TYR A 234 -1.56 0.82 -17.20
N VAL A 235 -1.08 0.85 -18.44
CA VAL A 235 -1.60 1.78 -19.45
C VAL A 235 -1.64 1.10 -20.81
N LEU A 236 -2.70 1.38 -21.58
CA LEU A 236 -2.73 1.03 -22.99
C LEU A 236 -2.18 2.19 -23.83
N LYS A 237 -1.08 1.94 -24.53
CA LYS A 237 -0.45 2.86 -25.47
C LYS A 237 -0.87 2.48 -26.89
N THR A 238 -1.51 3.40 -27.62
CA THR A 238 -2.02 3.18 -28.98
C THR A 238 -1.41 4.20 -29.95
N LEU A 239 -0.98 3.75 -31.12
CA LEU A 239 -0.30 4.61 -32.10
C LEU A 239 -1.29 5.67 -32.64
N LYS A 240 -0.91 6.95 -32.62
CA LYS A 240 -1.79 8.01 -33.16
C LYS A 240 -1.85 7.86 -34.69
N THR A 241 -3.02 7.54 -35.23
CA THR A 241 -3.28 7.31 -36.66
C THR A 241 -3.08 8.52 -37.59
N LYS A 242 -2.51 9.63 -37.11
CA LYS A 242 -2.20 10.84 -37.91
C LYS A 242 -0.73 10.94 -38.30
N SER A 243 -0.10 9.83 -38.69
CA SER A 243 1.19 9.89 -39.38
C SER A 243 0.93 10.32 -40.83
N LYS A 244 1.25 11.57 -41.18
CA LYS A 244 1.51 11.93 -42.58
C LYS A 244 2.54 10.92 -43.12
N GLU A 245 2.23 10.26 -44.22
CA GLU A 245 2.85 9.03 -44.75
C GLU A 245 4.37 9.03 -45.00
N ASN A 246 5.14 10.06 -44.62
CA ASN A 246 6.48 10.27 -45.18
C ASN A 246 7.68 9.86 -44.29
N HIS A 247 7.49 9.37 -43.06
CA HIS A 247 8.62 9.10 -42.17
C HIS A 247 8.61 7.76 -41.41
N LEU A 248 7.81 6.77 -41.83
CA LEU A 248 7.96 5.43 -41.26
C LEU A 248 9.24 4.78 -41.81
N PRO A 249 10.18 4.34 -40.94
CA PRO A 249 11.33 3.56 -41.37
C PRO A 249 10.85 2.32 -42.13
N LYS A 250 11.43 2.06 -43.32
CA LYS A 250 11.19 0.82 -44.06
C LYS A 250 11.72 -0.36 -43.26
N GLY A 251 10.85 -0.98 -42.46
CA GLY A 251 11.14 -2.19 -41.71
C GLY A 251 10.10 -2.43 -40.62
N LYS A 252 9.35 -3.53 -40.73
CA LYS A 252 8.31 -4.05 -39.82
C LYS A 252 7.33 -3.01 -39.26
N SER A 253 6.06 -3.08 -39.69
CA SER A 253 4.99 -2.25 -39.15
C SER A 253 4.91 -2.42 -37.63
N ALA A 254 5.12 -1.33 -36.90
CA ALA A 254 4.93 -1.28 -35.45
C ALA A 254 3.53 -1.78 -35.08
N PRO A 255 3.37 -2.69 -34.10
CA PRO A 255 2.06 -3.05 -33.59
C PRO A 255 1.31 -1.80 -33.14
N PRO A 256 0.00 -1.69 -33.44
CA PRO A 256 -0.75 -0.46 -33.19
C PRO A 256 -0.97 -0.18 -31.70
N LYS A 257 -0.67 -1.16 -30.83
CA LYS A 257 -0.95 -1.12 -29.39
C LYS A 257 0.18 -1.78 -28.60
N ALA A 258 0.46 -1.24 -27.42
CA ALA A 258 1.35 -1.80 -26.41
C ALA A 258 0.75 -1.60 -25.01
N ILE A 259 0.93 -2.58 -24.12
CA ILE A 259 0.68 -2.44 -22.68
C ILE A 259 1.95 -1.90 -22.05
N VAL A 260 1.80 -0.88 -21.22
CA VAL A 260 2.90 -0.24 -20.50
C VAL A 260 2.70 -0.43 -19.01
N ASN A 261 3.75 -0.90 -18.32
CA ASN A 261 3.85 -0.85 -16.88
C ASN A 261 4.90 0.19 -16.49
N VAL A 262 4.49 1.20 -15.73
CA VAL A 262 5.36 2.25 -15.20
C VAL A 262 5.40 2.12 -13.69
N GLU A 263 6.59 1.86 -13.16
CA GLU A 263 6.82 1.83 -11.73
C GLU A 263 7.33 3.19 -11.25
N PHE A 264 6.55 3.83 -10.39
CA PHE A 264 6.96 5.01 -9.64
C PHE A 264 7.45 4.59 -8.27
N VAL A 265 8.60 5.13 -7.84
CA VAL A 265 9.09 4.99 -6.48
C VAL A 265 9.04 6.33 -5.77
N ARG A 266 8.72 6.28 -4.49
CA ARG A 266 8.70 7.43 -3.62
C ARG A 266 10.03 7.60 -2.89
N LEU A 267 10.59 8.80 -2.91
CA LEU A 267 11.92 9.10 -2.33
C LEU A 267 11.95 9.08 -0.79
N ASP A 268 10.82 9.32 -0.12
CA ASP A 268 10.77 9.64 1.32
C ASP A 268 10.13 8.54 2.20
N VAL A 269 10.32 7.24 1.92
CA VAL A 269 9.60 6.20 2.69
C VAL A 269 10.51 5.40 3.62
N PRO A 270 10.48 5.68 4.94
CA PRO A 270 10.82 4.69 5.96
C PRO A 270 9.71 3.64 6.02
N SER A 271 10.05 2.36 5.89
CA SER A 271 9.14 1.22 5.77
C SER A 271 8.26 0.91 7.01
N CYS A 272 8.19 1.81 7.99
CA CYS A 272 7.57 1.60 9.30
C CYS A 272 6.68 2.76 9.79
N GLN A 273 6.39 3.77 8.97
CA GLN A 273 5.48 4.85 9.37
C GLN A 273 4.01 4.48 9.14
N PRO A 274 3.07 4.92 10.00
CA PRO A 274 1.64 4.82 9.74
C PRO A 274 1.29 5.39 8.36
N ILE A 275 0.43 4.69 7.60
CA ILE A 275 0.16 5.01 6.18
C ILE A 275 -0.33 6.45 6.01
N LEU A 276 -1.24 6.90 6.88
CA LEU A 276 -1.77 8.27 6.84
C LEU A 276 -0.72 9.34 7.13
N LYS A 277 0.26 9.05 8.00
CA LYS A 277 1.39 9.96 8.21
C LYS A 277 2.27 10.02 6.97
N GLY A 278 2.45 8.87 6.32
CA GLY A 278 3.11 8.76 5.02
C GLY A 278 2.52 9.71 3.98
N PHE A 279 1.22 9.98 3.98
CA PHE A 279 0.63 10.88 2.97
C PHE A 279 1.00 12.37 3.11
N LYS A 280 1.46 12.89 4.26
CA LYS A 280 1.63 14.36 4.43
C LYS A 280 2.47 15.07 3.35
N ASN A 281 3.40 14.36 2.69
CA ASN A 281 4.30 14.90 1.65
C ASN A 281 4.15 14.20 0.28
N TRP A 282 3.00 13.61 -0.03
CA TRP A 282 2.86 12.74 -1.21
C TRP A 282 3.00 13.48 -2.56
N ARG A 283 2.79 14.81 -2.60
CA ARG A 283 2.85 15.66 -3.82
C ARG A 283 4.22 16.32 -4.12
N LEU A 284 5.15 16.35 -3.16
CA LEU A 284 6.36 17.19 -3.25
C LEU A 284 7.47 16.53 -4.06
N GLY A 285 7.36 16.43 -5.40
CA GLY A 285 8.46 15.95 -6.27
C GLY A 285 8.99 14.55 -5.95
N ASN A 286 8.24 13.82 -5.14
CA ASN A 286 8.70 12.65 -4.40
C ASN A 286 8.55 11.36 -5.17
N TRP A 287 7.82 11.36 -6.29
CA TRP A 287 7.66 10.19 -7.13
C TRP A 287 8.54 10.31 -8.36
N LYS A 288 9.32 9.27 -8.60
CA LYS A 288 10.21 9.15 -9.76
C LYS A 288 9.91 7.87 -10.50
N ILE A 289 10.00 7.91 -11.82
CA ILE A 289 9.95 6.71 -12.65
C ILE A 289 11.22 5.91 -12.36
N TYR A 290 11.03 4.69 -11.89
CA TYR A 290 12.10 3.74 -11.64
C TYR A 290 12.16 2.69 -12.75
N ASN A 291 11.01 2.19 -13.19
CA ASN A 291 10.93 1.19 -14.24
C ASN A 291 9.86 1.57 -15.27
N TRP A 292 10.17 1.32 -16.53
CA TRP A 292 9.25 1.45 -17.65
C TRP A 292 9.35 0.20 -18.51
N THR A 293 8.26 -0.55 -18.63
CA THR A 293 8.22 -1.78 -19.41
C THR A 293 7.08 -1.74 -20.42
N GLU A 294 7.41 -1.93 -21.69
CA GLU A 294 6.43 -2.02 -22.79
C GLU A 294 6.35 -3.46 -23.33
N VAL A 295 5.13 -3.95 -23.53
CA VAL A 295 4.84 -5.30 -24.05
C VAL A 295 3.75 -5.22 -25.11
N PHE A 296 3.83 -6.02 -26.18
CA PHE A 296 2.77 -6.04 -27.19
C PHE A 296 1.62 -6.97 -26.77
N PRO A 297 0.35 -6.61 -27.03
CA PRO A 297 -0.76 -7.54 -26.85
C PRO A 297 -0.51 -8.76 -27.75
N ASN A 298 -0.45 -9.95 -27.16
CA ASN A 298 -0.14 -11.25 -27.78
C ASN A 298 1.34 -11.58 -27.99
N SER A 299 2.30 -10.86 -27.40
CA SER A 299 3.66 -11.41 -27.28
C SER A 299 3.70 -12.44 -26.13
N GLU A 300 4.22 -13.63 -26.38
CA GLU A 300 4.38 -14.72 -25.39
C GLU A 300 5.50 -14.47 -24.36
N PHE A 301 5.70 -13.22 -23.94
CA PHE A 301 6.66 -12.85 -22.90
C PHE A 301 5.95 -12.62 -21.57
#